data_AF-A0A1Q8R9K6-F1
#
_entry.id   AF-A0A1Q8R9K6-F1
#
_cell.length_a   1.000
_cell.length_b   1.000
_cell.length_c   1.000
_cell.angle_alpha   90.00
_cell.angle_beta   90.00
_cell.angle_gamma   90.00
#
_symmetry.space_group_name_H-M   'P 1'
#
loop_
_entity.id
_entity.type
_entity.pdbx_description
1 polymer ?
#
loop_
_entity_poly.entity_id
_entity_poly.type
_entity_poly.pdbx_seq_one_letter_code
_entity_poly.pdbx_strand_id
1 'polypeptide(L)'
;MAPISVYYSLPKDLYDREATGPDSEKRADLILTSTKKTRIGNKISSVRNPDPYYYTGSPWNLLKDDLLLFAKNAWSLPGIVFPLWEQPPARSFHLEKRLREQPRFFFGRLTSQVQQWLQLYFHSGSLDELYPSVANIWDITLHTILVITQSTFLISLPFLSFISFNIFATYVIAFVMINYVVCMLLNGNIKNNSLRSFSSPESTQWEIDHQDEEWIFLNGVAVGKHWLQSNIDRISLTFHRKVTGVHNKTAGIVFDVIQCLLERCLYFGTSDTRTCFALISEALTHPNEKKVVLILHSQGGLEGSIILDWLMNQHPAEVMRRLEVYTFGNAANHFNNPGGRHGTDSERPIRHIEHYANSFDFVSRWGVLHFKKRTAEHEGKTIVHGGFGSIAAIKADVRRKKGTVKKAWNAYEGAVFVRQGSGHQLNQHYLDNMFPLDESLSRVMTNGDGSPLPGTFMASPARVHNDPKEIRMQRSLVNGIPELPDNNGINGEVGEKKVFQVSRLWGYINGGHPEEY
;
A
#
# COMPACT_ATOMS: atom_id res chain seq x y z
N MET A 1 -0.47 -0.50 -23.47
CA MET A 1 -0.31 -1.00 -22.08
C MET A 1 -1.70 -1.21 -21.50
N ALA A 2 -1.90 -2.21 -20.64
CA ALA A 2 -3.21 -2.42 -20.02
C ALA A 2 -3.59 -1.23 -19.13
N PRO A 3 -4.86 -0.82 -19.10
CA PRO A 3 -5.30 0.26 -18.21
C PRO A 3 -5.16 -0.16 -16.75
N ILE A 4 -4.78 0.79 -15.91
CA ILE A 4 -4.66 0.64 -14.46
C ILE A 4 -6.02 0.94 -13.83
N SER A 5 -6.52 0.03 -13.00
CA SER A 5 -7.77 0.26 -12.29
C SER A 5 -7.50 1.04 -11.00
N VAL A 6 -8.21 2.15 -10.80
CA VAL A 6 -8.12 2.98 -9.58
C VAL A 6 -9.44 2.88 -8.84
N TYR A 7 -9.43 2.36 -7.61
CA TYR A 7 -10.63 2.14 -6.81
C TYR A 7 -10.70 3.09 -5.62
N TYR A 8 -11.75 3.91 -5.59
CA TYR A 8 -12.14 4.67 -4.41
C TYR A 8 -13.26 3.96 -3.65
N SER A 9 -13.34 4.19 -2.33
CA SER A 9 -14.48 3.72 -1.53
C SER A 9 -15.75 4.46 -1.96
N LEU A 10 -16.89 3.75 -1.96
CA LEU A 10 -18.18 4.45 -2.05
C LEU A 10 -18.41 5.25 -0.74
N PRO A 11 -18.94 6.47 -0.83
CA PRO A 11 -19.42 7.19 0.34
C PRO A 11 -20.50 6.43 1.13
N LYS A 12 -20.45 6.54 2.47
CA LYS A 12 -21.37 5.87 3.43
C LYS A 12 -22.85 6.04 3.10
N ASP A 13 -23.23 7.25 2.73
CA ASP A 13 -24.61 7.63 2.45
C ASP A 13 -25.21 6.98 1.19
N LEU A 14 -24.38 6.51 0.25
CA LEU A 14 -24.85 5.84 -0.97
C LEU A 14 -25.22 4.38 -0.74
N TYR A 15 -24.73 3.76 0.33
CA TYR A 15 -25.05 2.37 0.63
C TYR A 15 -25.90 2.19 1.89
N ASP A 16 -25.79 3.06 2.91
CA ASP A 16 -26.60 2.94 4.14
C ASP A 16 -28.09 3.31 3.94
N ARG A 17 -28.46 3.92 2.80
CA ARG A 17 -29.85 4.33 2.50
C ARG A 17 -30.86 3.19 2.31
N GLU A 18 -30.46 1.92 2.42
CA GLU A 18 -31.41 0.79 2.51
C GLU A 18 -31.95 0.52 3.94
N ALA A 19 -31.46 1.19 4.99
CA ALA A 19 -31.98 1.00 6.35
C ALA A 19 -33.16 1.91 6.73
N THR A 20 -33.39 3.02 6.02
CA THR A 20 -34.50 3.95 6.28
C THR A 20 -35.11 4.41 4.97
N GLY A 21 -36.06 3.63 4.46
CA GLY A 21 -36.86 4.03 3.31
C GLY A 21 -37.68 5.31 3.58
N PRO A 22 -38.07 6.04 2.52
CA PRO A 22 -38.85 7.30 2.59
C PRO A 22 -40.27 7.14 3.19
N ASP A 23 -40.70 5.91 3.49
CA ASP A 23 -41.94 5.63 4.21
C ASP A 23 -41.86 5.90 5.72
N SER A 24 -40.66 6.11 6.27
CA SER A 24 -40.48 6.38 7.71
C SER A 24 -40.75 7.84 8.08
N GLU A 25 -40.30 8.80 7.26
CA GLU A 25 -40.63 10.23 7.44
C GLU A 25 -42.08 10.53 7.07
N LYS A 26 -42.61 9.93 5.98
CA LYS A 26 -44.04 10.09 5.63
C LYS A 26 -44.99 9.46 6.63
N ARG A 27 -44.57 8.43 7.38
CA ARG A 27 -45.36 7.89 8.50
C ARG A 27 -45.32 8.79 9.74
N ALA A 28 -44.24 9.53 9.98
CA ALA A 28 -44.16 10.43 11.13
C ALA A 28 -45.17 11.58 11.01
N ASP A 29 -45.32 12.17 9.82
CA ASP A 29 -46.29 13.24 9.58
C ASP A 29 -47.74 12.75 9.49
N LEU A 30 -47.98 11.51 9.04
CA LEU A 30 -49.32 10.94 8.99
C LEU A 30 -49.84 10.46 10.35
N ILE A 31 -48.98 10.36 11.37
CA ILE A 31 -49.35 9.95 12.74
C ILE A 31 -49.85 11.16 13.58
N LEU A 32 -49.58 12.39 13.17
CA LEU A 32 -50.03 13.61 13.87
C LEU A 32 -51.50 13.98 13.65
N THR A 33 -52.25 13.28 12.80
CA THR A 33 -53.66 13.62 12.48
C THR A 33 -54.68 12.50 12.67
N SER A 34 -54.33 11.38 13.31
CA SER A 34 -55.31 10.33 13.64
C SER A 34 -55.29 10.00 15.13
N THR A 35 -55.95 10.84 15.91
CA THR A 35 -56.42 10.49 17.26
C THR A 35 -57.46 9.39 17.18
N LYS A 36 -57.08 8.13 17.42
CA LYS A 36 -57.98 7.13 17.99
C LYS A 36 -57.20 6.12 18.84
N LYS A 37 -57.59 6.07 20.11
CA LYS A 37 -57.13 5.18 21.19
C LYS A 37 -57.00 3.72 20.73
N THR A 38 -55.79 3.16 20.76
CA THR A 38 -55.61 1.74 21.07
C THR A 38 -54.21 1.43 21.60
N ARG A 39 -54.18 0.97 22.87
CA ARG A 39 -53.16 0.18 23.57
C ARG A 39 -51.69 0.60 23.43
N ILE A 40 -51.21 1.28 24.46
CA ILE A 40 -49.80 1.37 24.87
C ILE A 40 -49.31 -0.06 25.14
N GLY A 41 -48.62 -0.65 24.16
CA GLY A 41 -47.77 -1.82 24.32
C GLY A 41 -46.33 -1.36 24.10
N ASN A 42 -45.49 -1.52 25.13
CA ASN A 42 -44.05 -1.24 25.09
C ASN A 42 -43.40 -1.79 23.82
N LYS A 43 -43.16 -0.92 22.84
CA LYS A 43 -42.19 -1.15 21.77
C LYS A 43 -41.00 -0.26 22.06
N ILE A 44 -40.20 -0.65 23.05
CA ILE A 44 -38.81 -0.23 23.11
C ILE A 44 -38.22 -0.72 21.79
N SER A 45 -37.97 0.19 20.87
CA SER A 45 -37.19 -0.08 19.67
C SER A 45 -35.89 -0.71 20.15
N SER A 46 -35.70 -2.00 19.90
CA SER A 46 -34.43 -2.67 20.14
C SER A 46 -33.37 -1.89 19.37
N VAL A 47 -32.54 -1.12 20.08
CA VAL A 47 -31.36 -0.49 19.50
C VAL A 47 -30.53 -1.64 18.97
N ARG A 48 -30.55 -1.82 17.65
CA ARG A 48 -29.78 -2.88 17.00
C ARG A 48 -28.33 -2.43 17.10
N ASN A 49 -27.56 -3.09 17.97
CA ASN A 49 -26.13 -2.83 18.04
C ASN A 49 -25.53 -3.04 16.64
N PRO A 50 -24.72 -2.10 16.14
CA PRO A 50 -24.02 -2.31 14.87
C PRO A 50 -23.13 -3.54 14.98
N ASP A 51 -23.09 -4.35 13.92
CA ASP A 51 -22.19 -5.50 13.88
C ASP A 51 -20.72 -4.99 13.95
N PRO A 52 -19.85 -5.60 14.79
CA PRO A 52 -18.48 -5.13 14.97
C PRO A 52 -17.65 -5.31 13.69
N TYR A 53 -16.71 -4.41 13.42
CA TYR A 53 -15.81 -4.51 12.25
C TYR A 53 -15.08 -5.87 12.23
N TYR A 54 -14.88 -6.45 11.04
CA TYR A 54 -14.32 -7.81 10.94
C TYR A 54 -12.98 -7.95 11.67
N TYR A 55 -12.04 -7.01 11.51
CA TYR A 55 -10.72 -7.04 12.15
C TYR A 55 -10.76 -6.97 13.69
N THR A 56 -11.91 -6.62 14.29
CA THR A 56 -12.14 -6.62 15.74
C THR A 56 -12.79 -7.92 16.25
N GLY A 57 -12.98 -8.89 15.35
CA GLY A 57 -13.56 -10.19 15.67
C GLY A 57 -12.66 -11.06 16.57
N SER A 58 -13.19 -12.23 16.96
CA SER A 58 -12.42 -13.20 17.75
C SER A 58 -11.12 -13.61 17.01
N PRO A 59 -9.95 -13.57 17.67
CA PRO A 59 -8.69 -13.85 17.01
C PRO A 59 -8.60 -15.23 16.36
N TRP A 60 -9.24 -16.25 16.94
CA TRP A 60 -9.29 -17.59 16.36
C TRP A 60 -10.08 -17.67 15.06
N ASN A 61 -11.17 -16.88 14.97
CA ASN A 61 -11.95 -16.79 13.74
C ASN A 61 -11.19 -16.02 12.67
N LEU A 62 -10.49 -14.95 13.04
CA LEU A 62 -9.62 -14.19 12.14
C LEU A 62 -8.50 -15.06 11.60
N LEU A 63 -7.80 -15.78 12.48
CA LEU A 63 -6.74 -16.70 12.10
C LEU A 63 -7.24 -17.76 11.12
N LYS A 64 -8.40 -18.37 11.38
CA LYS A 64 -9.00 -19.35 10.48
C LYS A 64 -9.34 -18.74 9.12
N ASP A 65 -10.03 -17.61 9.09
CA ASP A 65 -10.45 -16.96 7.85
C ASP A 65 -9.23 -16.49 7.03
N ASP A 66 -8.18 -15.99 7.70
CA ASP A 66 -6.95 -15.54 7.08
C ASP A 66 -6.04 -16.67 6.59
N LEU A 67 -6.01 -17.82 7.29
CA LEU A 67 -5.37 -19.04 6.80
C LEU A 67 -6.08 -19.60 5.57
N LEU A 68 -7.42 -19.59 5.55
CA LEU A 68 -8.18 -19.96 4.37
C LEU A 68 -7.91 -19.00 3.20
N LEU A 69 -7.79 -17.70 3.49
CA LEU A 69 -7.44 -16.71 2.47
C LEU A 69 -6.01 -16.89 1.95
N PHE A 70 -5.07 -17.24 2.82
CA PHE A 70 -3.70 -17.59 2.46
C PHE A 70 -3.71 -18.78 1.50
N ALA A 71 -4.36 -19.90 1.88
CA ALA A 71 -4.45 -21.10 1.07
C ALA A 71 -5.11 -20.83 -0.31
N LYS A 72 -6.16 -20.00 -0.33
CA LYS A 72 -6.84 -19.60 -1.57
C LYS A 72 -5.94 -18.80 -2.53
N ASN A 73 -4.98 -18.06 -2.00
CA ASN A 73 -4.06 -17.26 -2.81
C ASN A 73 -2.68 -17.93 -2.98
N ALA A 74 -2.43 -19.11 -2.41
CA ALA A 74 -1.12 -19.77 -2.47
C ALA A 74 -0.59 -19.96 -3.90
N TRP A 75 -1.47 -20.11 -4.89
CA TRP A 75 -1.09 -20.18 -6.31
C TRP A 75 -0.35 -18.94 -6.82
N SER A 76 -0.49 -17.79 -6.16
CA SER A 76 0.17 -16.52 -6.50
C SER A 76 1.51 -16.31 -5.77
N LEU A 77 1.93 -17.22 -4.89
CA LEU A 77 3.23 -17.15 -4.21
C LEU A 77 4.43 -17.04 -5.17
N PRO A 78 4.48 -17.75 -6.32
CA PRO A 78 5.54 -17.53 -7.30
C PRO A 78 5.58 -16.07 -7.79
N GLY A 79 4.41 -15.42 -7.89
CA GLY A 79 4.27 -14.03 -8.28
C GLY A 79 4.83 -13.01 -7.26
N ILE A 80 5.34 -13.45 -6.12
CA ILE A 80 6.15 -12.59 -5.23
C ILE A 80 7.46 -12.23 -5.94
N VAL A 81 8.18 -13.26 -6.40
CA VAL A 81 9.51 -13.13 -7.00
C VAL A 81 9.42 -12.95 -8.51
N PHE A 82 8.37 -13.47 -9.15
CA PHE A 82 8.18 -13.32 -10.59
C PHE A 82 7.49 -11.98 -10.94
N PRO A 83 7.88 -11.34 -12.05
CA PRO A 83 8.96 -11.77 -12.93
C PRO A 83 10.31 -11.56 -12.24
N LEU A 84 11.26 -12.50 -12.38
CA LEU A 84 12.60 -12.34 -11.78
C LEU A 84 13.29 -11.05 -12.23
N TRP A 85 12.85 -10.54 -13.39
CA TRP A 85 13.28 -9.32 -14.04
C TRP A 85 12.05 -8.64 -14.63
N GLU A 86 11.78 -7.38 -14.29
CA GLU A 86 10.71 -6.65 -14.96
C GLU A 86 11.11 -6.29 -16.39
N GLN A 87 10.18 -6.48 -17.35
CA GLN A 87 10.42 -6.01 -18.71
C GLN A 87 10.35 -4.48 -18.75
N PRO A 88 11.33 -3.80 -19.38
CA PRO A 88 11.41 -2.36 -19.39
C PRO A 88 10.15 -1.73 -19.99
N PRO A 89 9.61 -0.65 -19.39
CA PRO A 89 8.71 0.23 -20.11
C PRO A 89 9.42 0.74 -21.37
N ALA A 90 8.80 0.55 -22.54
CA ALA A 90 9.42 0.80 -23.84
C ALA A 90 10.01 2.22 -23.94
N ARG A 91 11.30 2.29 -24.31
CA ARG A 91 12.17 3.48 -24.57
C ARG A 91 13.20 3.85 -23.51
N SER A 92 13.46 3.04 -22.48
CA SER A 92 14.49 3.41 -21.50
C SER A 92 15.89 3.62 -22.09
N PHE A 93 16.24 3.05 -23.25
CA PHE A 93 17.60 3.20 -23.78
C PHE A 93 17.67 3.33 -25.30
N HIS A 94 18.10 4.49 -25.79
CA HIS A 94 18.95 4.52 -26.97
C HIS A 94 20.33 4.08 -26.48
N LEU A 95 20.67 2.82 -26.75
CA LEU A 95 22.05 2.34 -26.67
C LEU A 95 22.86 3.12 -27.74
N GLU A 96 23.15 4.39 -27.47
CA GLU A 96 23.90 5.22 -28.39
C GLU A 96 25.28 4.58 -28.54
N LYS A 97 25.76 4.60 -29.77
CA LYS A 97 27.00 4.00 -30.29
C LYS A 97 28.29 4.46 -29.60
N ARG A 98 28.26 5.08 -28.41
CA ARG A 98 29.40 5.67 -27.69
C ARG A 98 30.31 4.70 -26.96
N LEU A 99 29.97 3.41 -26.89
CA LEU A 99 30.91 2.37 -26.43
C LEU A 99 31.45 1.51 -27.57
N ARG A 100 31.57 2.09 -28.78
CA ARG A 100 32.25 1.48 -29.92
C ARG A 100 33.78 1.56 -29.81
N GLU A 101 34.32 2.09 -28.72
CA GLU A 101 35.70 1.82 -28.32
C GLU A 101 35.76 0.46 -27.65
N GLN A 102 35.70 -0.59 -28.47
CA GLN A 102 35.78 -1.96 -27.98
C GLN A 102 37.14 -2.20 -27.30
N PRO A 103 37.18 -2.68 -26.05
CA PRO A 103 38.41 -3.24 -25.52
C PRO A 103 38.82 -4.42 -26.41
N ARG A 104 40.09 -4.44 -26.85
CA ARG A 104 40.65 -5.51 -27.72
C ARG A 104 40.68 -6.88 -27.05
N PHE A 105 40.42 -6.95 -25.73
CA PHE A 105 40.49 -8.15 -24.92
C PHE A 105 39.12 -8.80 -24.71
N PHE A 106 39.07 -10.12 -24.85
CA PHE A 106 37.86 -10.95 -24.71
C PHE A 106 37.12 -10.71 -23.37
N PHE A 107 37.86 -10.58 -22.26
CA PHE A 107 37.27 -10.33 -20.95
C PHE A 107 36.54 -8.98 -20.85
N GLY A 108 37.10 -7.91 -21.43
CA GLY A 108 36.45 -6.60 -21.44
C GLY A 108 35.16 -6.58 -22.28
N ARG A 109 35.10 -7.40 -23.33
CA ARG A 109 33.86 -7.60 -24.11
C ARG A 109 32.81 -8.34 -23.29
N LEU A 110 33.20 -9.43 -22.61
CA LEU A 110 32.28 -10.21 -21.78
C LEU A 110 31.69 -9.39 -20.64
N THR A 111 32.51 -8.61 -19.90
CA THR A 111 32.03 -7.76 -18.81
C THR A 111 31.06 -6.69 -19.31
N SER A 112 31.36 -6.05 -20.45
CA SER A 112 30.47 -5.07 -21.06
C SER A 112 29.13 -5.67 -21.51
N GLN A 113 29.14 -6.91 -22.05
CA GLN A 113 27.93 -7.61 -22.46
C GLN A 113 27.07 -8.03 -21.27
N VAL A 114 27.70 -8.50 -20.19
CA VAL A 114 27.01 -8.82 -18.94
C VAL A 114 26.40 -7.56 -18.33
N GLN A 115 27.14 -6.45 -18.31
CA GLN A 115 26.63 -5.18 -17.79
C GLN A 115 25.44 -4.65 -18.61
N GLN A 116 25.50 -4.73 -19.94
CA GLN A 116 24.37 -4.40 -20.81
C GLN A 116 23.17 -5.30 -20.53
N TRP A 117 23.39 -6.61 -20.39
CA TRP A 117 22.34 -7.57 -20.05
C TRP A 117 21.70 -7.24 -18.70
N LEU A 118 22.49 -6.93 -17.68
CA LEU A 118 21.98 -6.56 -16.35
C LEU A 118 21.14 -5.28 -16.40
N GLN A 119 21.59 -4.26 -17.12
CA GLN A 119 20.87 -2.99 -17.25
C GLN A 119 19.54 -3.12 -18.01
N LEU A 120 19.35 -4.17 -18.83
CA LEU A 120 18.05 -4.45 -19.48
C LEU A 120 16.97 -4.94 -18.51
N TYR A 121 17.36 -5.43 -17.34
CA TYR A 121 16.50 -6.17 -16.41
C TYR A 121 16.44 -5.56 -15.00
N PHE A 122 17.46 -4.81 -14.62
CA PHE A 122 17.61 -4.14 -13.33
C PHE A 122 17.81 -2.65 -13.55
N HIS A 123 16.73 -1.87 -13.53
CA HIS A 123 16.76 -0.48 -13.97
C HIS A 123 17.39 0.42 -12.91
N SER A 124 17.34 0.02 -11.64
CA SER A 124 18.04 0.72 -10.56
C SER A 124 19.40 0.11 -10.24
N GLY A 125 19.87 -0.83 -11.05
CA GLY A 125 21.17 -1.47 -10.88
C GLY A 125 21.31 -2.11 -9.50
N SER A 126 22.38 -1.76 -8.76
CA SER A 126 22.66 -2.35 -7.44
C SER A 126 21.63 -2.05 -6.35
N LEU A 127 20.71 -1.09 -6.60
CA LEU A 127 19.62 -0.80 -5.67
C LEU A 127 18.49 -1.84 -5.78
N ASP A 128 18.38 -2.56 -6.90
CA ASP A 128 17.36 -3.62 -7.05
C ASP A 128 17.72 -4.83 -6.19
N GLU A 129 16.73 -5.39 -5.51
CA GLU A 129 16.92 -6.43 -4.49
C GLU A 129 17.55 -7.71 -5.06
N LEU A 130 17.25 -8.06 -6.32
CA LEU A 130 17.79 -9.24 -7.00
C LEU A 130 18.94 -8.94 -7.96
N TYR A 131 19.43 -7.70 -8.03
CA TYR A 131 20.61 -7.38 -8.83
C TYR A 131 21.80 -8.19 -8.31
N PRO A 132 22.62 -8.82 -9.16
CA PRO A 132 23.71 -9.71 -8.73
C PRO A 132 24.94 -8.94 -8.24
N SER A 133 24.76 -8.05 -7.25
CA SER A 133 25.83 -7.48 -6.46
C SER A 133 26.28 -8.48 -5.40
N VAL A 134 27.52 -8.33 -4.90
CA VAL A 134 28.05 -9.19 -3.83
C VAL A 134 27.16 -9.13 -2.59
N ALA A 135 26.65 -7.94 -2.25
CA ALA A 135 25.80 -7.73 -1.08
C ALA A 135 24.41 -8.38 -1.25
N ASN A 136 23.77 -8.25 -2.41
CA ASN A 136 22.50 -8.93 -2.68
C ASN A 136 22.68 -10.46 -2.74
N ILE A 137 23.76 -10.96 -3.36
CA ILE A 137 24.06 -12.40 -3.38
C ILE A 137 24.25 -12.93 -1.96
N TRP A 138 24.91 -12.16 -1.09
CA TRP A 138 25.06 -12.49 0.32
C TRP A 138 23.70 -12.57 1.03
N ASP A 139 22.86 -11.55 0.90
CA ASP A 139 21.52 -11.54 1.50
C ASP A 139 20.64 -12.69 0.99
N ILE A 140 20.64 -12.95 -0.32
CA ILE A 140 19.92 -14.08 -0.95
C ILE A 140 20.43 -15.42 -0.41
N THR A 141 21.74 -15.55 -0.20
CA THR A 141 22.34 -16.77 0.36
C THR A 141 21.87 -17.00 1.79
N LEU A 142 21.91 -15.97 2.65
CA LEU A 142 21.43 -16.06 4.03
C LEU A 142 19.93 -16.37 4.08
N HIS A 143 19.11 -15.73 3.25
CA HIS A 143 17.69 -16.04 3.13
C HIS A 143 17.45 -17.48 2.67
N THR A 144 18.24 -18.00 1.74
CA THR A 144 18.14 -19.39 1.28
C THR A 144 18.43 -20.36 2.42
N ILE A 145 19.48 -20.10 3.22
CA ILE A 145 19.79 -20.89 4.42
C ILE A 145 18.62 -20.85 5.41
N LEU A 146 18.06 -19.66 5.67
CA LEU A 146 16.90 -19.51 6.57
C LEU A 146 15.69 -20.30 6.06
N VAL A 147 15.33 -20.16 4.78
CA VAL A 147 14.19 -20.88 4.19
C VAL A 147 14.36 -22.39 4.33
N ILE A 148 15.54 -22.94 4.03
CA ILE A 148 15.81 -24.38 4.16
C ILE A 148 15.72 -24.79 5.63
N THR A 149 16.48 -24.14 6.52
CA THR A 149 16.56 -24.52 7.93
C THR A 149 15.22 -24.39 8.66
N GLN A 150 14.47 -23.30 8.43
CA GLN A 150 13.16 -23.05 9.02
C GLN A 150 12.11 -24.03 8.50
N SER A 151 12.11 -24.31 7.20
CA SER A 151 11.18 -25.30 6.62
C SER A 151 11.47 -26.69 7.17
N THR A 152 12.74 -27.10 7.25
CA THR A 152 13.14 -28.37 7.87
C THR A 152 12.69 -28.43 9.33
N PHE A 153 12.88 -27.35 10.09
CA PHE A 153 12.44 -27.28 11.49
C PHE A 153 10.92 -27.46 11.62
N LEU A 154 10.12 -26.72 10.85
CA LEU A 154 8.66 -26.83 10.88
C LEU A 154 8.17 -28.22 10.46
N ILE A 155 8.75 -28.81 9.41
CA ILE A 155 8.43 -30.17 8.96
C ILE A 155 8.80 -31.20 10.03
N SER A 156 9.86 -30.96 10.80
CA SER A 156 10.30 -31.88 11.84
C SER A 156 9.35 -31.92 13.05
N LEU A 157 8.63 -30.83 13.36
CA LEU A 157 7.83 -30.66 14.59
C LEU A 157 6.91 -31.85 14.92
N PRO A 158 6.12 -32.41 13.97
CA PRO A 158 5.23 -33.55 14.27
C PRO A 158 5.98 -34.84 14.61
N PHE A 159 7.25 -34.95 14.23
CA PHE A 159 8.08 -36.13 14.47
C PHE A 159 8.93 -36.01 15.73
N LEU A 160 9.01 -34.82 16.35
CA LEU A 160 9.81 -34.58 17.54
C LEU A 160 9.30 -35.34 18.78
N SER A 161 8.06 -35.81 18.78
CA SER A 161 7.54 -36.67 19.86
C SER A 161 8.16 -38.06 19.90
N PHE A 162 8.82 -38.51 18.81
CA PHE A 162 9.43 -39.85 18.73
C PHE A 162 10.87 -39.89 19.24
N ILE A 163 11.49 -38.74 19.56
CA ILE A 163 12.88 -38.65 20.01
C ILE A 163 12.96 -38.39 21.52
N SER A 164 14.09 -38.74 22.13
CA SER A 164 14.31 -38.47 23.55
C SER A 164 14.39 -36.96 23.83
N PHE A 165 13.95 -36.54 25.02
CA PHE A 165 13.90 -35.13 25.41
C PHE A 165 15.24 -34.40 25.25
N ASN A 166 16.36 -35.06 25.57
CA ASN A 166 17.69 -34.44 25.45
C ASN A 166 18.08 -34.14 23.99
N ILE A 167 17.77 -35.07 23.08
CA ILE A 167 18.03 -34.87 21.64
C ILE A 167 17.11 -33.78 21.11
N PHE A 168 15.83 -33.81 21.49
CA PHE A 168 14.86 -32.75 21.15
C PHE A 168 15.33 -31.37 21.61
N ALA A 169 15.70 -31.22 22.88
CA ALA A 169 16.14 -29.95 23.43
C ALA A 169 17.42 -29.45 22.73
N THR A 170 18.39 -30.34 22.50
CA THR A 170 19.63 -30.00 21.79
C THR A 170 19.35 -29.54 20.35
N TYR A 171 18.46 -30.25 19.64
CA TYR A 171 18.04 -29.90 18.29
C TYR A 171 17.38 -28.50 18.23
N VAL A 172 16.43 -28.24 19.13
CA VAL A 172 15.74 -26.94 19.20
C VAL A 172 16.73 -25.81 19.54
N ILE A 173 17.61 -26.01 20.52
CA ILE A 173 18.63 -25.02 20.89
C ILE A 173 19.57 -24.75 19.70
N ALA A 174 20.05 -25.80 19.03
CA ALA A 174 20.92 -25.66 17.86
C ALA A 174 20.22 -24.89 16.72
N PHE A 175 18.96 -25.22 16.45
CA PHE A 175 18.15 -24.50 15.45
C PHE A 175 17.99 -23.02 15.82
N VAL A 176 17.57 -22.71 17.05
CA VAL A 176 17.39 -21.33 17.51
C VAL A 176 18.70 -20.55 17.41
N MET A 177 19.82 -21.15 17.80
CA MET A 177 21.14 -20.52 17.72
C MET A 177 21.55 -20.24 16.28
N ILE A 178 21.42 -21.21 15.37
CA ILE A 178 21.75 -21.02 13.94
C ILE A 178 20.86 -19.94 13.34
N ASN A 179 19.54 -20.02 13.56
CA ASN A 179 18.58 -19.05 13.04
C ASN A 179 18.90 -17.64 13.55
N TYR A 180 19.19 -17.50 14.85
CA TYR A 180 19.56 -16.23 15.46
C TYR A 180 20.84 -15.64 14.86
N VAL A 181 21.89 -16.44 14.69
CA VAL A 181 23.15 -16.00 14.08
C VAL A 181 22.94 -15.53 12.64
N VAL A 182 22.23 -16.32 11.82
CA VAL A 182 21.96 -15.96 10.42
C VAL A 182 21.11 -14.68 10.33
N CYS A 183 20.08 -14.55 11.18
CA CYS A 183 19.28 -13.32 11.25
C CYS A 183 20.12 -12.12 11.73
N MET A 184 21.06 -12.31 12.65
CA MET A 184 21.96 -11.25 13.10
C MET A 184 22.86 -10.75 11.97
N LEU A 185 23.38 -11.66 11.14
CA LEU A 185 24.20 -11.30 9.97
C LEU A 185 23.39 -10.52 8.93
N LEU A 186 22.14 -10.91 8.72
CA LEU A 186 21.24 -10.30 7.75
C LEU A 186 20.73 -8.92 8.20
N ASN A 187 20.30 -8.80 9.46
CA ASN A 187 19.78 -7.55 10.02
C ASN A 187 20.90 -6.55 10.37
N GLY A 188 22.12 -7.04 10.57
CA GLY A 188 23.26 -6.25 11.00
C GLY A 188 23.01 -5.49 12.31
N ASN A 189 23.93 -4.57 12.62
CA ASN A 189 23.76 -3.65 13.74
C ASN A 189 23.20 -2.31 13.24
N ILE A 190 21.96 -2.00 13.62
CA ILE A 190 21.26 -0.75 13.33
C ILE A 190 20.86 -0.12 14.67
N LYS A 191 21.36 1.08 14.93
CA LYS A 191 21.02 1.84 16.15
C LYS A 191 19.57 2.31 16.06
N ASN A 192 18.83 2.20 17.16
CA ASN A 192 17.43 2.63 17.27
C ASN A 192 16.48 2.03 16.22
N ASN A 193 16.84 0.90 15.60
CA ASN A 193 16.08 0.28 14.50
C ASN A 193 15.75 1.26 13.35
N SER A 194 16.58 2.27 13.10
CA SER A 194 16.38 3.18 11.99
C SER A 194 17.66 3.50 11.23
N LEU A 195 17.52 3.74 9.93
CA LEU A 195 18.55 4.19 9.00
C LEU A 195 18.11 5.48 8.32
N ARG A 196 19.07 6.27 7.85
CA ARG A 196 18.82 7.42 6.98
C ARG A 196 19.35 7.09 5.58
N SER A 197 18.69 7.65 4.57
CA SER A 197 19.19 7.56 3.19
C SER A 197 20.58 8.18 3.06
N PHE A 198 21.29 7.83 1.99
CA PHE A 198 22.66 8.25 1.74
C PHE A 198 22.87 9.76 1.89
N SER A 199 24.07 10.12 2.35
CA SER A 199 24.49 11.51 2.51
C SER A 199 25.44 11.87 1.38
N SER A 200 24.97 12.71 0.44
CA SER A 200 25.77 13.37 -0.58
C SER A 200 25.59 14.90 -0.45
N PRO A 201 26.42 15.71 -1.12
CA PRO A 201 26.20 17.15 -1.19
C PRO A 201 24.79 17.50 -1.69
N GLU A 202 24.29 16.79 -2.70
CA GLU A 202 22.95 16.96 -3.26
C GLU A 202 21.88 16.57 -2.24
N SER A 203 22.02 15.42 -1.55
CA SER A 203 21.01 15.02 -0.57
C SER A 203 20.98 15.90 0.67
N THR A 204 22.09 16.59 0.97
CA THR A 204 22.13 17.63 1.99
C THR A 204 21.40 18.89 1.54
N GLN A 205 21.52 19.27 0.27
CA GLN A 205 20.76 20.37 -0.30
C GLN A 205 19.25 20.07 -0.27
N TRP A 206 18.83 18.85 -0.62
CA TRP A 206 17.43 18.43 -0.54
C TRP A 206 16.85 18.51 0.87
N GLU A 207 17.63 18.19 1.90
CA GLU A 207 17.21 18.36 3.30
C GLU A 207 17.03 19.84 3.66
N ILE A 208 17.81 20.73 3.07
CA ILE A 208 17.67 22.19 3.25
C ILE A 208 16.45 22.73 2.50
N ASP A 209 16.23 22.25 1.27
CA ASP A 209 15.13 22.70 0.41
C ASP A 209 13.76 22.25 0.93
N HIS A 210 13.71 21.13 1.67
CA HIS A 210 12.48 20.50 2.17
C HIS A 210 12.49 20.30 3.69
N GLN A 211 12.93 21.29 4.45
CA GLN A 211 13.01 21.21 5.94
C GLN A 211 11.65 21.07 6.63
N ASP A 212 10.58 21.47 5.95
CA ASP A 212 9.19 21.40 6.37
C ASP A 212 8.56 20.01 6.15
N GLU A 213 9.27 19.10 5.49
CA GLU A 213 8.82 17.72 5.26
C GLU A 213 9.64 16.72 6.09
N GLU A 214 9.00 15.64 6.54
CA GLU A 214 9.67 14.47 7.11
C GLU A 214 9.18 13.20 6.40
N TRP A 215 10.11 12.50 5.75
CA TRP A 215 9.82 11.29 4.99
C TRP A 215 10.25 10.05 5.78
N ILE A 216 9.29 9.16 6.02
CA ILE A 216 9.49 7.95 6.82
C ILE A 216 9.11 6.74 5.97
N PHE A 217 9.97 5.73 5.93
CA PHE A 217 9.74 4.46 5.25
C PHE A 217 9.72 3.33 6.26
N LEU A 218 8.72 2.45 6.21
CA LEU A 218 8.68 1.21 6.99
C LEU A 218 8.64 0.01 6.04
N ASN A 219 9.67 -0.84 6.13
CA ASN A 219 9.84 -1.97 5.23
C ASN A 219 8.95 -3.17 5.57
N GLY A 220 8.89 -4.10 4.63
CA GLY A 220 8.21 -5.38 4.77
C GLY A 220 9.05 -6.48 5.41
N VAL A 221 8.50 -7.69 5.33
CA VAL A 221 9.18 -8.94 5.69
C VAL A 221 10.41 -9.20 4.85
N ALA A 222 11.32 -10.01 5.37
CA ALA A 222 12.48 -10.50 4.63
C ALA A 222 13.42 -9.41 4.11
N VAL A 223 13.56 -8.31 4.86
CA VAL A 223 14.45 -7.21 4.50
C VAL A 223 15.57 -7.10 5.53
N GLY A 224 16.79 -7.40 5.10
CA GLY A 224 18.01 -7.16 5.87
C GLY A 224 18.44 -5.69 5.85
N LYS A 225 19.56 -5.39 6.52
CA LYS A 225 20.12 -4.03 6.58
C LYS A 225 20.41 -3.45 5.19
N HIS A 226 20.98 -4.27 4.31
CA HIS A 226 21.42 -3.82 3.00
C HIS A 226 20.23 -3.50 2.09
N TRP A 227 19.23 -4.39 1.99
CA TRP A 227 18.00 -4.10 1.25
C TRP A 227 17.24 -2.89 1.79
N LEU A 228 17.15 -2.71 3.12
CA LEU A 228 16.53 -1.51 3.69
C LEU A 228 17.26 -0.23 3.22
N GLN A 229 18.60 -0.23 3.26
CA GLN A 229 19.40 0.90 2.79
C GLN A 229 19.14 1.17 1.30
N SER A 230 19.16 0.13 0.46
CA SER A 230 18.88 0.26 -0.98
C SER A 230 17.47 0.79 -1.25
N ASN A 231 16.46 0.41 -0.44
CA ASN A 231 15.10 0.92 -0.58
C ASN A 231 15.01 2.42 -0.23
N ILE A 232 15.56 2.85 0.92
CA ILE A 232 15.50 4.27 1.30
C ILE A 232 16.34 5.16 0.40
N ASP A 233 17.48 4.66 -0.10
CA ASP A 233 18.30 5.37 -1.07
C ASP A 233 17.55 5.54 -2.39
N ARG A 234 16.90 4.48 -2.87
CA ARG A 234 16.08 4.53 -4.08
C ARG A 234 14.89 5.49 -3.94
N ILE A 235 14.17 5.46 -2.82
CA ILE A 235 13.09 6.43 -2.53
C ILE A 235 13.67 7.85 -2.52
N SER A 236 14.81 8.06 -1.85
CA SER A 236 15.47 9.37 -1.75
C SER A 236 15.86 9.92 -3.12
N LEU A 237 16.40 9.10 -4.03
CA LEU A 237 16.72 9.47 -5.42
C LEU A 237 15.47 9.75 -6.26
N THR A 238 14.35 9.11 -5.94
CA THR A 238 13.09 9.27 -6.68
C THR A 238 12.44 10.61 -6.39
N PHE A 239 12.36 10.97 -5.11
CA PHE A 239 11.62 12.14 -4.65
C PHE A 239 12.53 13.32 -4.31
N HIS A 240 13.86 13.13 -4.26
CA HIS A 240 14.83 14.15 -3.83
C HIS A 240 14.53 14.67 -2.42
N ARG A 241 14.30 13.76 -1.48
CA ARG A 241 14.19 14.04 -0.04
C ARG A 241 15.04 13.06 0.76
N LYS A 242 15.50 13.47 1.94
CA LYS A 242 16.06 12.50 2.89
C LYS A 242 14.96 11.64 3.49
N VAL A 243 15.21 10.34 3.58
CA VAL A 243 14.23 9.35 4.04
C VAL A 243 14.76 8.65 5.27
N THR A 244 13.94 8.55 6.31
CA THR A 244 14.20 7.70 7.49
C THR A 244 13.57 6.34 7.29
N GLY A 245 14.39 5.30 7.15
CA GLY A 245 13.92 3.91 7.14
C GLY A 245 13.80 3.37 8.57
N VAL A 246 12.62 2.94 8.97
CA VAL A 246 12.40 2.15 10.18
C VAL A 246 12.52 0.68 9.82
N HIS A 247 13.43 -0.01 10.50
CA HIS A 247 13.76 -1.39 10.20
C HIS A 247 12.84 -2.38 10.90
N ASN A 248 11.91 -2.95 10.14
CA ASN A 248 11.25 -4.19 10.50
C ASN A 248 12.24 -5.34 10.31
N LYS A 249 12.80 -5.84 11.42
CA LYS A 249 13.84 -6.87 11.41
C LYS A 249 13.27 -8.20 10.98
N THR A 250 13.94 -8.85 10.04
CA THR A 250 13.53 -10.16 9.57
C THR A 250 14.05 -11.28 10.48
N ALA A 251 13.16 -12.20 10.81
CA ALA A 251 13.46 -13.50 11.38
C ALA A 251 13.56 -14.59 10.29
N GLY A 252 13.61 -14.20 9.01
CA GLY A 252 13.52 -15.06 7.83
C GLY A 252 12.09 -15.16 7.30
N ILE A 253 11.95 -15.30 5.98
CA ILE A 253 10.66 -15.24 5.25
C ILE A 253 9.57 -16.10 5.90
N VAL A 254 9.90 -17.32 6.34
CA VAL A 254 8.90 -18.26 6.89
C VAL A 254 8.36 -17.76 8.22
N PHE A 255 9.23 -17.36 9.15
CA PHE A 255 8.80 -16.84 10.44
C PHE A 255 8.20 -15.44 10.35
N ASP A 256 8.66 -14.61 9.43
CA ASP A 256 8.08 -13.30 9.18
C ASP A 256 6.63 -13.43 8.68
N VAL A 257 6.33 -14.37 7.77
CA VAL A 257 4.95 -14.61 7.31
C VAL A 257 4.05 -15.10 8.45
N ILE A 258 4.57 -15.95 9.34
CA ILE A 258 3.85 -16.40 10.54
C ILE A 258 3.60 -15.22 11.48
N GLN A 259 4.62 -14.41 11.74
CA GLN A 259 4.52 -13.21 12.56
C GLN A 259 3.48 -12.24 11.99
N CYS A 260 3.53 -11.94 10.68
CA CYS A 260 2.55 -11.10 9.99
C CYS A 260 1.11 -11.61 10.19
N LEU A 261 0.89 -12.92 10.03
CA LEU A 261 -0.41 -13.53 10.27
C LEU A 261 -0.87 -13.34 11.72
N LEU A 262 0.02 -13.56 12.69
CA LEU A 262 -0.29 -13.40 14.11
C LEU A 262 -0.58 -11.94 14.46
N GLU A 263 0.24 -10.97 14.02
CA GLU A 263 0.01 -9.54 14.22
C GLU A 263 -1.35 -9.11 13.69
N ARG A 264 -1.69 -9.58 12.48
CA ARG A 264 -2.95 -9.24 11.82
C ARG A 264 -4.19 -9.81 12.50
N CYS A 265 -4.06 -10.94 13.20
CA CYS A 265 -5.16 -11.62 13.87
C CYS A 265 -5.29 -11.30 15.36
N LEU A 266 -4.15 -11.08 16.03
CA LEU A 266 -4.08 -10.80 17.47
C LEU A 266 -4.02 -9.30 17.77
N TYR A 267 -3.74 -8.46 16.76
CA TYR A 267 -3.63 -7.00 16.87
C TYR A 267 -2.65 -6.57 17.98
N PHE A 268 -1.37 -6.87 17.77
CA PHE A 268 -0.28 -6.38 18.63
C PHE A 268 0.77 -5.67 17.78
N GLY A 269 1.41 -4.66 18.36
CA GLY A 269 2.53 -3.97 17.72
C GLY A 269 3.88 -4.49 18.20
N THR A 270 4.81 -4.59 17.26
CA THR A 270 6.21 -4.96 17.46
C THR A 270 7.07 -3.77 17.91
N SER A 271 8.38 -3.99 18.05
CA SER A 271 9.32 -2.95 18.47
C SER A 271 9.51 -1.88 17.40
N ASP A 272 9.60 -2.30 16.14
CA ASP A 272 9.63 -1.48 14.93
C ASP A 272 8.35 -0.67 14.76
N THR A 273 7.16 -1.29 14.91
CA THR A 273 5.86 -0.58 14.95
C THR A 273 5.87 0.56 15.96
N ARG A 274 6.33 0.30 17.20
CA ARG A 274 6.43 1.34 18.26
C ARG A 274 7.46 2.42 17.95
N THR A 275 8.57 2.05 17.33
CA THR A 275 9.62 3.00 16.92
C THR A 275 9.12 3.92 15.81
N CYS A 276 8.44 3.37 14.80
CA CYS A 276 7.83 4.14 13.73
C CYS A 276 6.75 5.07 14.25
N PHE A 277 5.87 4.57 15.13
CA PHE A 277 4.87 5.38 15.82
C PHE A 277 5.51 6.59 16.53
N ALA A 278 6.59 6.37 17.30
CA ALA A 278 7.27 7.44 18.02
C ALA A 278 7.85 8.50 17.06
N LEU A 279 8.50 8.07 15.98
CA LEU A 279 9.07 8.98 14.97
C LEU A 279 7.99 9.83 14.28
N ILE A 280 6.87 9.21 13.89
CA ILE A 280 5.76 9.93 13.27
C ILE A 280 5.14 10.91 14.27
N SER A 281 4.91 10.45 15.51
CA SER A 281 4.32 11.28 16.56
C SER A 281 5.20 12.50 16.87
N GLU A 282 6.52 12.32 16.94
CA GLU A 282 7.48 13.40 17.14
C GLU A 282 7.47 14.39 15.97
N ALA A 283 7.50 13.89 14.73
CA ALA A 283 7.45 14.74 13.53
C ALA A 283 6.13 15.54 13.43
N LEU A 284 5.00 14.91 13.75
CA LEU A 284 3.70 15.56 13.76
C LEU A 284 3.57 16.63 14.85
N THR A 285 4.23 16.46 15.99
CA THR A 285 4.17 17.43 17.11
C THR A 285 5.30 18.46 17.08
N HIS A 286 6.14 18.43 16.06
CA HIS A 286 7.27 19.35 15.92
C HIS A 286 6.80 20.82 15.80
N PRO A 287 7.49 21.80 16.42
CA PRO A 287 7.08 23.22 16.42
C PRO A 287 6.94 23.86 15.03
N ASN A 288 7.69 23.36 14.05
CA ASN A 288 7.64 23.82 12.66
C ASN A 288 6.49 23.21 11.85
N GLU A 289 5.58 22.48 12.50
CA GLU A 289 4.39 21.88 11.88
C GLU A 289 4.69 21.07 10.60
N LYS A 290 5.70 20.19 10.68
CA LYS A 290 6.14 19.43 9.51
C LYS A 290 5.02 18.62 8.84
N LYS A 291 5.03 18.57 7.51
CA LYS A 291 4.30 17.57 6.73
C LYS A 291 5.02 16.24 6.87
N VAL A 292 4.29 15.16 7.11
CA VAL A 292 4.85 13.83 7.29
C VAL A 292 4.39 12.94 6.14
N VAL A 293 5.34 12.39 5.39
CA VAL A 293 5.07 11.43 4.31
C VAL A 293 5.50 10.05 4.77
N LEU A 294 4.53 9.16 4.94
CA LEU A 294 4.74 7.79 5.38
C LEU A 294 4.62 6.83 4.19
N ILE A 295 5.73 6.16 3.86
CA ILE A 295 5.79 5.12 2.84
C ILE A 295 5.86 3.75 3.52
N LEU A 296 5.00 2.83 3.10
CA LEU A 296 4.88 1.50 3.69
C LEU A 296 4.99 0.43 2.60
N HIS A 297 5.72 -0.65 2.87
CA HIS A 297 5.82 -1.78 1.95
C HIS A 297 5.42 -3.09 2.61
N SER A 298 4.61 -3.92 1.92
CA SER A 298 4.27 -5.27 2.37
C SER A 298 3.66 -5.32 3.78
N GLN A 299 4.27 -6.05 4.73
CA GLN A 299 3.90 -6.08 6.16
C GLN A 299 4.00 -4.70 6.82
N GLY A 300 4.91 -3.82 6.41
CA GLY A 300 4.95 -2.45 6.91
C GLY A 300 3.61 -1.72 6.69
N GLY A 301 2.81 -2.14 5.70
CA GLY A 301 1.44 -1.67 5.52
C GLY A 301 0.46 -2.10 6.62
N LEU A 302 0.60 -3.33 7.14
CA LEU A 302 -0.15 -3.83 8.30
C LEU A 302 0.26 -3.09 9.57
N GLU A 303 1.56 -2.98 9.83
CA GLU A 303 2.08 -2.23 10.97
C GLU A 303 1.65 -0.77 10.91
N GLY A 304 1.66 -0.18 9.71
CA GLY A 304 1.11 1.13 9.44
C GLY A 304 -0.36 1.27 9.78
N SER A 305 -1.21 0.25 9.50
CA SER A 305 -2.64 0.36 9.87
C SER A 305 -2.83 0.43 11.38
N ILE A 306 -2.02 -0.32 12.15
CA ILE A 306 -1.99 -0.27 13.62
C ILE A 306 -1.46 1.10 14.10
N ILE A 307 -0.39 1.60 13.50
CA ILE A 307 0.20 2.92 13.82
C ILE A 307 -0.84 4.02 13.60
N LEU A 308 -1.58 3.98 12.50
CA LEU A 308 -2.62 4.97 12.21
C LEU A 308 -3.73 4.96 13.26
N ASP A 309 -4.18 3.77 13.68
CA ASP A 309 -5.16 3.66 14.76
C ASP A 309 -4.65 4.27 16.07
N TRP A 310 -3.36 4.06 16.40
CA TRP A 310 -2.77 4.66 17.59
C TRP A 310 -2.63 6.19 17.46
N LEU A 311 -2.19 6.68 16.31
CA LEU A 311 -2.05 8.11 16.06
C LEU A 311 -3.39 8.84 16.12
N MET A 312 -4.44 8.28 15.52
CA MET A 312 -5.79 8.87 15.57
C MET A 312 -6.38 8.91 16.98
N ASN A 313 -5.97 7.99 17.86
CA ASN A 313 -6.39 7.99 19.26
C ASN A 313 -5.60 8.99 20.13
N GLN A 314 -4.38 9.36 19.72
CA GLN A 314 -3.50 10.24 20.50
C GLN A 314 -3.50 11.69 20.01
N HIS A 315 -3.69 11.91 18.71
CA HIS A 315 -3.56 13.21 18.07
C HIS A 315 -4.90 13.73 17.55
N PRO A 316 -5.17 15.05 17.64
CA PRO A 316 -6.34 15.65 17.00
C PRO A 316 -6.33 15.46 15.48
N ALA A 317 -7.53 15.43 14.88
CA ALA A 317 -7.69 15.31 13.43
C ALA A 317 -6.95 16.41 12.65
N GLU A 318 -6.78 17.61 13.21
CA GLU A 318 -6.02 18.69 12.57
C GLU A 318 -4.55 18.35 12.36
N VAL A 319 -3.91 17.77 13.37
CA VAL A 319 -2.51 17.34 13.30
C VAL A 319 -2.37 16.21 12.27
N MET A 320 -3.33 15.29 12.26
CA MET A 320 -3.36 14.17 11.31
C MET A 320 -3.49 14.60 9.84
N ARG A 321 -3.98 15.82 9.55
CA ARG A 321 -4.11 16.34 8.17
C ARG A 321 -2.76 16.56 7.50
N ARG A 322 -1.69 16.72 8.29
CA ARG A 322 -0.30 16.83 7.80
C ARG A 322 0.33 15.49 7.45
N LEU A 323 -0.34 14.37 7.74
CA LEU A 323 0.14 13.03 7.39
C LEU A 323 -0.39 12.64 6.00
N GLU A 324 0.51 12.18 5.14
CA GLU A 324 0.19 11.51 3.87
C GLU A 324 0.73 10.08 3.90
N VAL A 325 -0.03 9.12 3.37
CA VAL A 325 0.31 7.69 3.45
C VAL A 325 0.30 7.03 2.07
N TYR A 326 1.43 6.40 1.72
CA TYR A 326 1.61 5.70 0.46
C TYR A 326 2.05 4.26 0.74
N THR A 327 1.32 3.28 0.22
CA THR A 327 1.64 1.87 0.49
C THR A 327 1.87 1.08 -0.79
N PHE A 328 2.82 0.15 -0.77
CA PHE A 328 3.15 -0.74 -1.87
C PHE A 328 2.97 -2.19 -1.43
N GLY A 329 2.12 -2.95 -2.13
CA GLY A 329 1.89 -4.36 -1.81
C GLY A 329 1.31 -4.61 -0.41
N ASN A 330 0.44 -3.74 0.09
CA ASN A 330 0.02 -3.69 1.49
C ASN A 330 -0.68 -4.97 2.01
N ALA A 331 -0.13 -5.55 3.08
CA ALA A 331 -0.63 -6.77 3.75
C ALA A 331 -1.78 -6.53 4.74
N ALA A 332 -2.12 -5.29 5.07
CA ALA A 332 -3.11 -4.95 6.07
C ALA A 332 -4.49 -5.54 5.75
N ASN A 333 -5.26 -5.88 6.79
CA ASN A 333 -6.67 -6.26 6.65
C ASN A 333 -7.63 -5.07 6.79
N HIS A 334 -7.20 -3.98 7.41
CA HIS A 334 -7.95 -2.74 7.56
C HIS A 334 -7.03 -1.56 7.32
N PHE A 335 -7.62 -0.41 7.04
CA PHE A 335 -6.93 0.87 6.99
C PHE A 335 -7.98 1.94 7.35
N ASN A 336 -8.04 2.29 8.63
CA ASN A 336 -9.07 3.17 9.15
C ASN A 336 -8.75 4.64 8.82
N ASN A 337 -9.77 5.39 8.43
CA ASN A 337 -9.71 6.85 8.29
C ASN A 337 -11.14 7.40 8.40
N PRO A 338 -11.70 7.47 9.63
CA PRO A 338 -13.11 7.78 9.83
C PRO A 338 -13.45 9.16 9.28
N GLY A 339 -14.43 9.21 8.36
CA GLY A 339 -15.02 10.48 7.93
C GLY A 339 -15.84 11.12 9.05
N GLY A 340 -15.96 12.45 9.03
CA GLY A 340 -16.76 13.17 10.01
C GLY A 340 -18.28 12.98 9.84
N ARG A 341 -19.06 13.63 10.71
CA ARG A 341 -20.51 13.38 10.91
C ARG A 341 -21.34 13.55 9.63
N HIS A 342 -20.87 14.32 8.66
CA HIS A 342 -21.59 14.58 7.40
C HIS A 342 -21.08 13.76 6.21
N GLY A 343 -20.10 12.87 6.41
CA GLY A 343 -19.57 12.02 5.34
C GLY A 343 -18.87 12.79 4.22
N THR A 344 -18.45 14.03 4.49
CA THR A 344 -17.66 14.85 3.57
C THR A 344 -16.17 14.48 3.70
N ASP A 345 -15.49 14.31 2.57
CA ASP A 345 -14.05 13.97 2.56
C ASP A 345 -13.17 15.04 3.23
N SER A 346 -13.66 16.29 3.34
CA SER A 346 -12.99 17.40 4.03
C SER A 346 -12.87 17.23 5.55
N GLU A 347 -13.66 16.33 6.14
CA GLU A 347 -13.63 16.06 7.60
C GLU A 347 -12.74 14.88 7.98
N ARG A 348 -12.10 14.21 7.01
CA ARG A 348 -11.22 13.07 7.30
C ARG A 348 -9.93 13.52 8.00
N PRO A 349 -9.44 12.76 9.01
CA PRO A 349 -8.15 13.02 9.64
C PRO A 349 -6.99 13.03 8.66
N ILE A 350 -6.88 12.01 7.80
CA ILE A 350 -5.81 11.90 6.81
C ILE A 350 -6.38 12.22 5.43
N ARG A 351 -5.80 13.20 4.72
CA ARG A 351 -6.30 13.64 3.41
C ARG A 351 -5.87 12.73 2.27
N HIS A 352 -4.65 12.19 2.34
CA HIS A 352 -4.05 11.45 1.23
C HIS A 352 -3.61 10.07 1.70
N ILE A 353 -4.30 9.05 1.18
CA ILE A 353 -3.94 7.64 1.34
C ILE A 353 -4.01 6.99 -0.04
N GLU A 354 -2.88 6.49 -0.52
CA GLU A 354 -2.79 5.78 -1.80
C GLU A 354 -2.13 4.41 -1.61
N HIS A 355 -2.72 3.38 -2.22
CA HIS A 355 -2.21 2.03 -2.21
C HIS A 355 -1.92 1.55 -3.62
N TYR A 356 -0.69 1.10 -3.86
CA TYR A 356 -0.22 0.55 -5.12
C TYR A 356 -0.11 -0.97 -4.99
N ALA A 357 -0.75 -1.69 -5.91
CA ALA A 357 -0.86 -3.13 -5.85
C ALA A 357 -0.74 -3.80 -7.22
N ASN A 358 0.01 -4.91 -7.25
CA ASN A 358 0.08 -5.81 -8.40
C ASN A 358 -1.00 -6.91 -8.27
N SER A 359 -1.77 -7.17 -9.32
CA SER A 359 -2.95 -8.07 -9.26
C SER A 359 -2.61 -9.55 -9.02
N PHE A 360 -1.38 -9.96 -9.34
CA PHE A 360 -0.82 -11.30 -9.15
C PHE A 360 0.21 -11.36 -8.00
N ASP A 361 0.43 -10.26 -7.27
CA ASP A 361 1.24 -10.27 -6.05
C ASP A 361 0.45 -10.92 -4.91
N PHE A 362 1.00 -11.99 -4.33
CA PHE A 362 0.40 -12.71 -3.21
C PHE A 362 0.00 -11.79 -2.05
N VAL A 363 0.89 -10.89 -1.63
CA VAL A 363 0.68 -10.05 -0.45
C VAL A 363 -0.43 -9.05 -0.71
N SER A 364 -0.40 -8.38 -1.87
CA SER A 364 -1.48 -7.51 -2.34
C SER A 364 -2.84 -8.22 -2.35
N ARG A 365 -2.88 -9.48 -2.79
CA ARG A 365 -4.10 -10.31 -2.86
C ARG A 365 -4.58 -10.81 -1.50
N TRP A 366 -3.68 -10.96 -0.55
CA TRP A 366 -3.97 -11.37 0.81
C TRP A 366 -4.41 -10.18 1.68
N GLY A 367 -3.89 -8.99 1.40
CA GLY A 367 -4.24 -7.72 2.04
C GLY A 367 -5.13 -6.83 1.16
N VAL A 368 -4.58 -5.70 0.70
CA VAL A 368 -5.32 -4.57 0.10
C VAL A 368 -6.36 -4.97 -0.96
N LEU A 369 -6.04 -5.85 -1.91
CA LEU A 369 -6.97 -6.22 -2.99
C LEU A 369 -8.15 -7.04 -2.48
N HIS A 370 -7.97 -7.81 -1.40
CA HIS A 370 -9.04 -8.59 -0.80
C HIS A 370 -10.01 -7.69 -0.04
N PHE A 371 -9.47 -6.83 0.82
CA PHE A 371 -10.28 -6.03 1.73
C PHE A 371 -10.86 -4.80 1.02
N LYS A 372 -10.10 -4.11 0.15
CA LYS A 372 -10.62 -2.95 -0.59
C LYS A 372 -11.75 -3.32 -1.53
N LYS A 373 -11.60 -4.38 -2.35
CA LYS A 373 -12.65 -4.77 -3.31
C LYS A 373 -13.96 -5.05 -2.58
N ARG A 374 -13.90 -5.69 -1.42
CA ARG A 374 -15.06 -5.93 -0.56
C ARG A 374 -15.68 -4.66 0.00
N THR A 375 -14.87 -3.65 0.33
CA THR A 375 -15.36 -2.31 0.73
C THR A 375 -15.97 -1.55 -0.46
N ALA A 376 -15.39 -1.68 -1.66
CA ALA A 376 -15.82 -0.99 -2.88
C ALA A 376 -17.05 -1.63 -3.57
N GLU A 377 -17.26 -2.93 -3.39
CA GLU A 377 -18.34 -3.73 -4.00
C GLU A 377 -19.56 -3.91 -3.07
N HIS A 378 -19.88 -2.96 -2.19
CA HIS A 378 -20.98 -3.11 -1.23
C HIS A 378 -22.26 -3.61 -1.92
N GLU A 379 -22.67 -4.86 -1.62
CA GLU A 379 -23.81 -5.56 -2.26
C GLU A 379 -23.76 -5.69 -3.81
N GLY A 380 -22.56 -5.73 -4.40
CA GLY A 380 -22.37 -5.76 -5.85
C GLY A 380 -22.62 -4.41 -6.54
N LYS A 381 -22.68 -3.32 -5.77
CA LYS A 381 -22.81 -1.95 -6.28
C LYS A 381 -21.40 -1.42 -6.60
N THR A 382 -21.10 -1.19 -7.87
CA THR A 382 -19.89 -0.48 -8.30
C THR A 382 -20.26 0.46 -9.43
N ILE A 383 -19.92 1.74 -9.29
CA ILE A 383 -20.19 2.73 -10.33
C ILE A 383 -19.00 2.68 -11.29
N VAL A 384 -19.20 2.06 -12.45
CA VAL A 384 -18.24 2.04 -13.56
C VAL A 384 -18.71 3.08 -14.58
N HIS A 385 -17.94 4.15 -14.78
CA HIS A 385 -18.31 5.15 -15.78
C HIS A 385 -17.76 4.77 -17.16
N GLY A 386 -18.67 4.37 -18.04
CA GLY A 386 -18.46 4.09 -19.46
C GLY A 386 -19.77 4.15 -20.27
N GLY A 387 -20.83 4.71 -19.68
CA GLY A 387 -22.15 4.82 -20.29
C GLY A 387 -22.91 5.99 -19.66
N PHE A 388 -23.60 6.76 -20.50
CA PHE A 388 -24.39 7.95 -20.17
C PHE A 388 -25.57 7.63 -19.22
N GLY A 389 -25.29 7.39 -17.93
CA GLY A 389 -26.30 7.19 -16.89
C GLY A 389 -26.22 8.27 -15.81
N SER A 390 -27.29 9.03 -15.62
CA SER A 390 -27.42 9.99 -14.52
C SER A 390 -27.45 9.30 -13.15
N ILE A 391 -27.13 9.99 -12.05
CA ILE A 391 -27.33 9.47 -10.67
C ILE A 391 -28.78 8.97 -10.45
N ALA A 392 -29.76 9.55 -11.13
CA ALA A 392 -31.14 9.09 -11.10
C ALA A 392 -31.31 7.69 -11.74
N ALA A 393 -30.52 7.35 -12.76
CA ALA A 393 -30.47 5.99 -13.33
C ALA A 393 -29.73 5.00 -12.40
N ILE A 394 -28.74 5.46 -11.63
CA ILE A 394 -28.10 4.66 -10.55
C ILE A 394 -29.13 4.26 -9.49
N LYS A 395 -30.16 5.09 -9.23
CA LYS A 395 -31.29 4.72 -8.34
C LYS A 395 -32.20 3.64 -8.95
N ALA A 396 -32.30 3.54 -10.28
CA ALA A 396 -33.28 2.69 -10.96
C ALA A 396 -32.72 1.33 -11.41
N ASP A 397 -31.42 1.24 -11.73
CA ASP A 397 -30.80 0.01 -12.26
C ASP A 397 -30.06 -0.83 -11.20
N VAL A 398 -30.40 -0.62 -9.92
CA VAL A 398 -29.94 -1.45 -8.79
C VAL A 398 -30.57 -2.84 -8.90
N ARG A 399 -30.01 -3.69 -9.75
CA ARG A 399 -30.33 -5.12 -9.80
C ARG A 399 -29.95 -5.75 -8.46
N ARG A 400 -30.94 -5.87 -7.58
CA ARG A 400 -30.91 -6.69 -6.35
C ARG A 400 -30.43 -8.10 -6.67
N LYS A 401 -29.14 -8.38 -6.49
CA LYS A 401 -28.70 -9.74 -6.18
C LYS A 401 -28.95 -9.95 -4.70
N LYS A 402 -29.98 -10.75 -4.36
CA LYS A 402 -30.19 -11.31 -3.03
C LYS A 402 -29.01 -12.22 -2.69
N GLY A 403 -27.91 -11.64 -2.23
CA GLY A 403 -26.79 -12.33 -1.63
C GLY A 403 -26.83 -12.10 -0.13
N THR A 404 -26.79 -13.18 0.64
CA THR A 404 -26.77 -13.16 2.11
C THR A 404 -25.42 -12.61 2.59
N VAL A 405 -25.23 -11.29 2.68
CA VAL A 405 -23.95 -10.74 3.14
C VAL A 405 -24.10 -10.08 4.51
N LYS A 406 -24.07 -10.94 5.53
CA LYS A 406 -24.08 -10.62 6.97
C LYS A 406 -22.67 -10.61 7.60
N LYS A 407 -21.58 -10.54 6.83
CA LYS A 407 -20.25 -10.40 7.43
C LYS A 407 -19.91 -8.91 7.51
N ALA A 408 -19.82 -8.40 8.73
CA ALA A 408 -19.29 -7.08 9.02
C ALA A 408 -17.95 -6.88 8.31
N TRP A 409 -17.71 -5.70 7.77
CA TRP A 409 -16.64 -5.46 6.81
C TRP A 409 -15.46 -4.76 7.47
N ASN A 410 -14.27 -4.79 6.85
CA ASN A 410 -13.17 -3.93 7.28
C ASN A 410 -13.29 -2.57 6.60
N ALA A 411 -13.02 -1.50 7.35
CA ALA A 411 -12.77 -0.19 6.74
C ALA A 411 -11.41 -0.24 6.05
N TYR A 412 -11.36 0.09 4.77
CA TYR A 412 -10.13 0.15 3.99
C TYR A 412 -10.15 1.42 3.14
N GLU A 413 -9.72 2.50 3.75
CA GLU A 413 -9.76 3.85 3.19
C GLU A 413 -8.57 4.12 2.27
N GLY A 414 -8.66 5.15 1.42
CA GLY A 414 -7.63 5.48 0.42
C GLY A 414 -7.91 4.97 -0.99
N ALA A 415 -7.21 5.53 -1.98
CA ALA A 415 -7.31 5.11 -3.38
C ALA A 415 -6.45 3.86 -3.60
N VAL A 416 -6.96 2.84 -4.28
CA VAL A 416 -6.16 1.65 -4.63
C VAL A 416 -5.92 1.59 -6.13
N PHE A 417 -4.66 1.71 -6.53
CA PHE A 417 -4.19 1.60 -7.90
C PHE A 417 -3.71 0.17 -8.17
N VAL A 418 -4.33 -0.49 -9.15
CA VAL A 418 -4.11 -1.91 -9.44
C VAL A 418 -3.51 -2.10 -10.83
N ARG A 419 -2.26 -2.54 -10.86
CA ARG A 419 -1.57 -3.00 -12.07
C ARG A 419 -1.90 -4.45 -12.35
N GLN A 420 -2.18 -4.76 -13.61
CA GLN A 420 -2.25 -6.15 -14.05
C GLN A 420 -0.83 -6.68 -14.24
N GLY A 421 -0.33 -7.39 -13.22
CA GLY A 421 1.06 -7.86 -13.18
C GLY A 421 1.37 -8.57 -11.87
N SER A 422 2.52 -9.24 -11.82
CA SER A 422 3.11 -9.84 -10.62
C SER A 422 4.31 -9.02 -10.15
N GLY A 423 4.95 -9.47 -9.07
CA GLY A 423 6.13 -8.87 -8.47
C GLY A 423 5.80 -8.13 -7.19
N HIS A 424 6.64 -8.29 -6.17
CA HIS A 424 6.40 -7.73 -4.84
C HIS A 424 7.50 -6.80 -4.32
N GLN A 425 8.74 -6.97 -4.78
CA GLN A 425 9.94 -6.22 -4.39
C GLN A 425 9.73 -4.72 -4.63
N LEU A 426 10.12 -3.90 -3.67
CA LEU A 426 9.79 -2.48 -3.69
C LEU A 426 10.51 -1.78 -4.84
N ASN A 427 11.84 -1.90 -4.92
CA ASN A 427 12.60 -1.19 -5.95
C ASN A 427 12.31 -1.81 -7.31
N GLN A 428 12.52 -3.11 -7.44
CA GLN A 428 12.47 -3.80 -8.72
C GLN A 428 11.06 -3.93 -9.33
N HIS A 429 10.01 -4.13 -8.53
CA HIS A 429 8.65 -4.45 -9.03
C HIS A 429 7.62 -3.34 -8.84
N TYR A 430 7.96 -2.29 -8.09
CA TYR A 430 7.12 -1.10 -7.95
C TYR A 430 7.85 0.15 -8.46
N LEU A 431 8.97 0.55 -7.84
CA LEU A 431 9.62 1.82 -8.15
C LEU A 431 10.22 1.87 -9.57
N ASP A 432 10.76 0.77 -10.08
CA ASP A 432 11.24 0.69 -11.48
C ASP A 432 10.11 0.84 -12.49
N ASN A 433 8.95 0.27 -12.21
CA ASN A 433 7.79 0.35 -13.08
C ASN A 433 7.14 1.75 -13.09
N MET A 434 7.14 2.40 -11.92
CA MET A 434 6.45 3.65 -11.66
C MET A 434 7.33 4.87 -11.92
N PHE A 435 8.59 4.79 -11.51
CA PHE A 435 9.55 5.89 -11.45
C PHE A 435 10.93 5.43 -11.95
N PRO A 436 11.06 5.05 -13.22
CA PRO A 436 12.35 4.64 -13.78
C PRO A 436 13.37 5.78 -13.61
N LEU A 437 14.55 5.46 -13.09
CA LEU A 437 15.63 6.43 -12.97
C LEU A 437 16.30 6.67 -14.33
N ASP A 438 17.00 7.79 -14.43
CA ASP A 438 17.85 8.11 -15.57
C ASP A 438 19.15 7.27 -15.58
N GLU A 439 19.96 7.41 -16.64
CA GLU A 439 21.21 6.65 -16.78
C GLU A 439 22.21 6.89 -15.63
N SER A 440 22.13 8.07 -14.98
CA SER A 440 22.98 8.42 -13.86
C SER A 440 22.50 7.87 -12.51
N LEU A 441 21.31 7.25 -12.47
CA LEU A 441 20.63 6.80 -11.26
C LEU A 441 20.46 7.93 -10.22
N SER A 442 20.25 9.17 -10.67
CA SER A 442 20.17 10.34 -9.79
C SER A 442 18.77 10.92 -9.67
N ARG A 443 17.91 10.66 -10.66
CA ARG A 443 16.57 11.25 -10.74
C ARG A 443 15.62 10.40 -11.57
N VAL A 444 14.32 10.64 -11.42
CA VAL A 444 13.28 10.01 -12.26
C VAL A 444 13.36 10.57 -13.68
N MET A 445 13.41 9.67 -14.66
CA MET A 445 13.40 10.01 -16.07
C MET A 445 11.98 10.38 -16.52
N THR A 446 11.85 11.58 -17.08
CA THR A 446 10.59 12.12 -17.61
C THR A 446 10.76 12.53 -19.07
N ASN A 447 9.66 12.72 -19.78
CA ASN A 447 9.68 13.42 -21.06
C ASN A 447 10.06 14.91 -20.83
N GLY A 448 10.35 15.64 -21.91
CA GLY A 448 10.73 17.06 -21.83
C GLY A 448 9.66 17.99 -21.23
N ASP A 449 8.41 17.53 -21.14
CA ASP A 449 7.28 18.23 -20.51
C ASP A 449 7.03 17.81 -19.05
N GLY A 450 7.89 16.96 -18.47
CA GLY A 450 7.74 16.41 -17.12
C GLY A 450 6.76 15.24 -17.01
N SER A 451 6.13 14.82 -18.11
CA SER A 451 5.24 13.66 -18.12
C SER A 451 6.02 12.33 -18.03
N PRO A 452 5.41 11.25 -17.51
CA PRO A 452 6.05 9.95 -17.41
C PRO A 452 6.38 9.35 -18.78
N LEU A 453 7.43 8.53 -18.83
CA LEU A 453 7.79 7.82 -20.05
C LEU A 453 6.68 6.88 -20.52
N PRO A 454 6.47 6.77 -21.85
CA PRO A 454 5.51 5.82 -22.40
C PRO A 454 5.77 4.39 -21.90
N GLY A 455 4.70 3.67 -21.58
CA GLY A 455 4.81 2.28 -21.15
C GLY A 455 5.18 2.08 -19.68
N THR A 456 5.32 3.15 -18.89
CA THR A 456 5.40 3.07 -17.42
C THR A 456 4.00 2.92 -16.80
N PHE A 457 3.94 2.48 -15.54
CA PHE A 457 2.71 2.48 -14.76
C PHE A 457 2.07 3.88 -14.73
N MET A 458 2.88 4.92 -14.51
CA MET A 458 2.41 6.30 -14.38
C MET A 458 1.86 6.87 -15.71
N ALA A 459 2.40 6.46 -16.85
CA ALA A 459 1.89 6.85 -18.17
C ALA A 459 0.66 6.06 -18.64
N SER A 460 0.27 5.01 -17.90
CA SER A 460 -0.85 4.15 -18.30
C SER A 460 -2.19 4.86 -18.16
N PRO A 461 -3.20 4.52 -19.00
CA PRO A 461 -4.56 4.99 -18.81
C PRO A 461 -5.12 4.51 -17.46
N ALA A 462 -5.80 5.39 -16.74
CA ALA A 462 -6.42 5.13 -15.45
C ALA A 462 -7.93 4.94 -15.62
N ARG A 463 -8.42 3.73 -15.30
CA ARG A 463 -9.85 3.43 -15.15
C ARG A 463 -10.26 3.71 -13.72
N VAL A 464 -10.80 4.89 -13.48
CA VAL A 464 -11.22 5.33 -12.15
C VAL A 464 -12.63 4.82 -11.83
N HIS A 465 -12.74 4.11 -10.71
CA HIS A 465 -13.99 3.59 -10.15
C HIS A 465 -14.36 4.41 -8.91
N ASN A 466 -15.63 4.82 -8.82
CA ASN A 466 -16.17 5.63 -7.71
C ASN A 466 -15.44 6.96 -7.47
N ASP A 467 -15.06 7.70 -8.52
CA ASP A 467 -14.34 8.99 -8.41
C ASP A 467 -15.07 9.97 -7.45
N PRO A 468 -14.45 10.37 -6.31
CA PRO A 468 -15.09 11.24 -5.34
C PRO A 468 -15.45 12.64 -5.89
N LYS A 469 -14.62 13.20 -6.78
CA LYS A 469 -14.86 14.51 -7.39
C LYS A 469 -16.11 14.47 -8.26
N GLU A 470 -16.23 13.40 -9.05
CA GLU A 470 -17.38 13.18 -9.93
C GLU A 470 -18.66 12.90 -9.13
N ILE A 471 -18.58 12.07 -8.09
CA ILE A 471 -19.72 11.81 -7.19
C ILE A 471 -20.19 13.13 -6.55
N ARG A 472 -19.26 14.00 -6.12
CA ARG A 472 -19.58 15.32 -5.56
C ARG A 472 -20.22 16.24 -6.60
N MET A 473 -19.66 16.31 -7.81
CA MET A 473 -20.22 17.11 -8.91
C MET A 473 -21.64 16.68 -9.25
N GLN A 474 -21.89 15.38 -9.35
CA GLN A 474 -23.23 14.89 -9.64
C GLN A 474 -24.20 15.14 -8.47
N ARG A 475 -23.72 15.10 -7.22
CA ARG A 475 -24.53 15.50 -6.04
C ARG A 475 -24.88 16.98 -6.07
N SER A 476 -23.96 17.87 -6.43
CA SER A 476 -24.24 19.31 -6.51
C SER A 476 -25.25 19.63 -7.62
N LEU A 477 -25.14 18.94 -8.77
CA LEU A 477 -26.13 19.02 -9.86
C LEU A 477 -27.53 18.55 -9.43
N VAL A 478 -27.63 17.47 -8.66
CA VAL A 478 -28.92 16.93 -8.16
C VAL A 478 -29.52 17.80 -7.06
N ASN A 479 -28.69 18.43 -6.22
CA ASN A 479 -29.14 19.23 -5.07
C ASN A 479 -29.28 20.73 -5.38
N GLY A 480 -29.02 21.17 -6.62
CA GLY A 480 -29.28 22.54 -7.07
C GLY A 480 -28.38 23.62 -6.48
N ILE A 481 -27.20 23.27 -5.96
CA ILE A 481 -26.22 24.24 -5.42
C ILE A 481 -25.05 24.35 -6.40
N PRO A 482 -24.95 25.42 -7.21
CA PRO A 482 -23.83 25.61 -8.11
C PRO A 482 -22.69 26.29 -7.36
N GLU A 483 -21.85 25.51 -6.69
CA GLU A 483 -20.50 26.00 -6.35
C GLU A 483 -19.49 25.38 -7.33
N LEU A 484 -19.09 26.20 -8.30
CA LEU A 484 -17.85 26.08 -9.10
C LEU A 484 -16.91 27.20 -8.61
N PRO A 485 -15.62 26.88 -8.40
CA PRO A 485 -14.59 27.11 -9.43
C PRO A 485 -13.61 25.91 -9.52
N ASP A 486 -12.85 25.65 -10.57
CA ASP A 486 -12.38 26.48 -11.67
C ASP A 486 -12.38 25.65 -12.97
N ASN A 487 -13.09 26.15 -13.98
CA ASN A 487 -13.19 25.55 -15.31
C ASN A 487 -12.04 26.09 -16.17
N ASN A 488 -10.85 25.50 -16.04
CA ASN A 488 -9.88 25.56 -17.12
C ASN A 488 -10.05 24.33 -18.01
N GLY A 489 -10.89 24.48 -19.03
CA GLY A 489 -10.99 23.51 -20.13
C GLY A 489 -12.38 23.33 -20.73
N ILE A 490 -13.08 24.40 -21.08
CA ILE A 490 -14.18 24.32 -22.06
C ILE A 490 -13.52 24.01 -23.42
N ASN A 491 -13.94 22.90 -24.02
CA ASN A 491 -13.47 22.29 -25.28
C ASN A 491 -12.14 21.52 -25.21
N GLY A 492 -12.23 20.23 -24.93
CA GLY A 492 -11.16 19.26 -25.19
C GLY A 492 -11.72 17.87 -24.96
N GLU A 493 -11.36 16.91 -25.81
CA GLU A 493 -11.75 15.51 -25.72
C GLU A 493 -11.79 15.01 -24.28
N VAL A 494 -12.80 14.20 -23.91
CA VAL A 494 -12.76 13.41 -22.66
C VAL A 494 -11.65 12.36 -22.84
N GLY A 495 -10.41 12.80 -22.77
CA GLY A 495 -9.23 11.96 -22.84
C GLY A 495 -9.21 11.07 -21.62
N GLU A 496 -8.91 9.79 -21.82
CA GLU A 496 -8.69 8.85 -20.73
C GLU A 496 -7.64 9.45 -19.75
N LYS A 497 -8.05 9.76 -18.51
CA LYS A 497 -7.12 10.23 -17.46
C LYS A 497 -5.96 9.23 -17.36
N LYS A 498 -4.72 9.71 -17.27
CA LYS A 498 -3.55 8.85 -17.01
C LYS A 498 -3.27 8.76 -15.51
N VAL A 499 -2.56 7.72 -15.09
CA VAL A 499 -2.30 7.45 -13.66
C VAL A 499 -1.57 8.60 -12.98
N PHE A 500 -0.55 9.19 -13.62
CA PHE A 500 0.22 10.30 -13.04
C PHE A 500 -0.60 11.57 -12.78
N GLN A 501 -1.76 11.72 -13.45
CA GLN A 501 -2.68 12.85 -13.24
C GLN A 501 -3.62 12.60 -12.05
N VAL A 502 -3.72 11.36 -11.58
CA VAL A 502 -4.59 10.93 -10.48
C VAL A 502 -3.78 10.67 -9.21
N SER A 503 -2.57 10.12 -9.35
CA SER A 503 -1.65 9.84 -8.25
C SER A 503 -0.98 11.12 -7.77
N ARG A 504 -1.19 11.45 -6.49
CA ARG A 504 -0.49 12.56 -5.83
C ARG A 504 1.00 12.29 -5.69
N LEU A 505 1.39 11.02 -5.50
CA LEU A 505 2.79 10.63 -5.33
C LEU A 505 3.68 11.06 -6.50
N TRP A 506 3.14 11.10 -7.73
CA TRP A 506 3.86 11.60 -8.89
C TRP A 506 4.27 13.07 -8.75
N GLY A 507 3.50 13.89 -8.05
CA GLY A 507 3.80 15.31 -7.85
C GLY A 507 5.07 15.57 -7.03
N TYR A 508 5.60 14.56 -6.33
CA TYR A 508 6.83 14.68 -5.54
C TYR A 508 8.11 14.32 -6.29
N ILE A 509 8.03 13.76 -7.51
CA ILE A 509 9.24 13.30 -8.19
C ILE A 509 10.23 14.45 -8.40
N ASN A 510 11.52 14.14 -8.35
CA ASN A 510 12.58 15.10 -8.68
C ASN A 510 12.52 16.43 -7.88
N GLY A 511 12.11 16.40 -6.61
CA GLY A 511 12.01 17.62 -5.79
C GLY A 511 10.68 18.38 -5.96
N GLY A 512 9.74 17.88 -6.75
CA GLY A 512 8.44 18.52 -6.98
C GLY A 512 7.58 18.61 -5.72
N HIS A 513 6.60 19.49 -5.70
CA HIS A 513 5.59 19.56 -4.65
C HIS A 513 4.19 19.48 -5.27
N PRO A 514 3.32 18.55 -4.83
CA PRO A 514 1.94 18.53 -5.28
C PRO A 514 1.16 19.69 -4.64
N GLU A 515 0.26 20.30 -5.42
CA GLU A 515 -0.65 21.36 -4.93
C GLU A 515 -1.47 20.87 -3.72
N GLU A 516 -1.60 21.71 -2.70
CA GLU A 516 -2.47 21.40 -1.55
C GLU A 516 -3.94 21.67 -1.90
N TYR A 517 -4.81 20.69 -1.66
CA TYR A 517 -6.26 20.79 -1.88
C TYR A 517 -7.04 20.94 -0.58
#